data_AF-A0A2N2XGA7-F1
#
_entry.id   AF-A0A2N2XGA7-F1
#
_cell.length_a   1.000
_cell.length_b   1.000
_cell.length_c   1.000
_cell.angle_alpha   90.00
_cell.angle_beta   90.00
_cell.angle_gamma   90.00
#
_symmetry.space_group_name_H-M   'P 1'
#
loop_
_entity.id
_entity.type
_entity.pdbx_description
1 polymer ?
#
loop_
_entity_poly.entity_id
_entity_poly.type
_entity_poly.pdbx_seq_one_letter_code
_entity_poly.pdbx_strand_id
1 'polypeptide(L)'
;GYDDEGSSPDPYSETYRGASAFSEPETQALQEFVNQRDFKICIDYHSHGNLLIYPFGYKTLETNDSVIFHDFAYRISAFNGYSTGTPGELLYNTNGDINDWMYGESSEHPAIISLLPEVGNSYSDGFWPPTERIIPLCQENVPGNLRVLELAGWYAEAKDDCPMYLSRQEGYLNYLFVRQGLENNGTYTVGFSEAGGSVMEFGTPKTYINPVQYDTIRDSIWYRIVPNPEFPNQPVKLVLTVDDGYISRTDTIQKIIGAPLTAILNDDCSNMNNWTSPNWNTTTFYAHSPATSITDSPVGNYPSNTNRSIDLTNELIVDPNTNPFAMLSFWTRSYIQRGRDYVVVAASVDNGTTWQPLKGKHT
;
A
#
# COMPACT_ATOMS: atom_id res chain seq x y z
N GLY A 1 7.96 -18.51 28.69
CA GLY A 1 8.53 -18.50 27.33
C GLY A 1 8.49 -19.90 26.76
N TYR A 2 8.38 -20.00 25.44
CA TYR A 2 8.45 -21.24 24.68
C TYR A 2 9.87 -21.86 24.74
N ASP A 3 10.90 -21.03 24.68
CA ASP A 3 12.32 -21.35 24.90
C ASP A 3 13.03 -20.19 25.64
N ASP A 4 14.37 -20.18 25.70
CA ASP A 4 15.18 -19.13 26.35
C ASP A 4 15.75 -18.08 25.36
N GLU A 5 15.21 -18.02 24.14
CA GLU A 5 15.56 -16.99 23.16
C GLU A 5 14.65 -15.77 23.33
N GLY A 6 15.18 -14.56 23.23
CA GLY A 6 14.38 -13.33 23.29
C GLY A 6 13.75 -12.98 24.65
N SER A 7 13.88 -13.84 25.67
CA SER A 7 13.68 -13.51 27.08
C SER A 7 14.47 -14.48 27.97
N SER A 8 14.64 -14.19 29.25
CA SER A 8 15.53 -14.96 30.15
C SER A 8 14.82 -15.44 31.42
N PRO A 9 15.15 -16.63 31.96
CA PRO A 9 14.74 -17.05 33.29
C PRO A 9 15.63 -16.48 34.42
N ASP A 10 16.74 -15.81 34.08
CA ASP A 10 17.64 -15.19 35.06
C ASP A 10 17.04 -13.87 35.58
N PRO A 11 16.74 -13.73 36.89
CA PRO A 11 16.18 -12.51 37.46
C PRO A 11 17.09 -11.28 37.38
N TYR A 12 18.36 -11.44 37.02
CA TYR A 12 19.29 -10.33 36.79
C TYR A 12 19.40 -9.91 35.32
N SER A 13 18.66 -10.56 34.42
CA SER A 13 18.61 -10.20 33.01
C SER A 13 17.63 -9.06 32.77
N GLU A 14 17.99 -8.11 31.90
CA GLU A 14 17.07 -7.05 31.42
C GLU A 14 15.82 -7.61 30.73
N THR A 15 15.88 -8.85 30.22
CA THR A 15 14.75 -9.53 29.59
C THR A 15 14.20 -10.65 30.47
N TYR A 16 14.33 -10.53 31.80
CA TYR A 16 13.76 -11.49 32.75
C TYR A 16 12.24 -11.62 32.56
N ARG A 17 11.77 -12.84 32.31
CA ARG A 17 10.37 -13.13 31.95
C ARG A 17 9.42 -13.30 33.15
N GLY A 18 9.91 -13.15 34.37
CA GLY A 18 9.15 -13.44 35.59
C GLY A 18 9.15 -14.91 35.98
N ALA A 19 8.60 -15.21 37.16
CA ALA A 19 8.56 -16.56 37.72
C ALA A 19 7.54 -17.48 37.02
N SER A 20 6.54 -16.89 36.37
CA SER A 20 5.51 -17.56 35.59
C SER A 20 4.87 -16.57 34.61
N ALA A 21 4.10 -17.05 33.64
CA ALA A 21 3.25 -16.17 32.83
C ALA A 21 2.35 -15.32 33.75
N PHE A 22 2.23 -14.03 33.43
CA PHE A 22 1.47 -13.06 34.22
C PHE A 22 1.87 -12.99 35.71
N SER A 23 3.16 -13.14 36.05
CA SER A 23 3.61 -12.96 37.45
C SER A 23 3.56 -11.51 37.93
N GLU A 24 3.69 -10.55 37.02
CA GLU A 24 3.73 -9.13 37.35
C GLU A 24 2.30 -8.57 37.52
N PRO A 25 2.03 -7.78 38.58
CA PRO A 25 0.68 -7.29 38.86
C PRO A 25 0.11 -6.42 37.73
N GLU A 26 0.94 -5.69 36.99
CA GLU A 26 0.55 -4.90 35.82
C GLU A 26 0.01 -5.80 34.70
N THR A 27 0.71 -6.91 34.43
CA THR A 27 0.29 -7.85 33.38
C THR A 27 -0.98 -8.61 33.78
N GLN A 28 -1.16 -8.93 35.07
CA GLN A 28 -2.41 -9.53 35.58
C GLN A 28 -3.60 -8.59 35.38
N ALA A 29 -3.44 -7.31 35.71
CA ALA A 29 -4.49 -6.32 35.53
C ALA A 29 -4.89 -6.18 34.04
N LEU A 30 -3.90 -6.23 33.14
CA LEU A 30 -4.15 -6.19 31.70
C LEU A 30 -4.86 -7.44 31.20
N GLN A 31 -4.42 -8.62 31.64
CA GLN A 31 -5.05 -9.90 31.31
C GLN A 31 -6.53 -9.90 31.72
N GLU A 32 -6.82 -9.53 32.97
CA GLU A 32 -8.19 -9.45 33.48
C GLU A 32 -9.03 -8.46 32.67
N PHE A 33 -8.47 -7.30 32.34
CA PHE A 33 -9.15 -6.27 31.56
C PHE A 33 -9.51 -6.74 30.14
N VAL A 34 -8.60 -7.42 29.46
CA VAL A 34 -8.75 -7.91 28.09
C VAL A 34 -9.73 -9.09 28.04
N ASN A 35 -9.59 -10.06 28.94
CA ASN A 35 -10.44 -11.27 28.95
C ASN A 35 -11.93 -10.95 29.17
N GLN A 36 -12.25 -9.78 29.72
CA GLN A 36 -13.63 -9.35 29.96
C GLN A 36 -14.24 -8.55 28.80
N ARG A 37 -13.54 -8.39 27.68
CA ARG A 37 -13.92 -7.48 26.58
C ARG A 37 -13.72 -8.14 25.21
N ASP A 38 -14.43 -7.61 24.21
CA ASP A 38 -14.34 -8.04 22.82
C ASP A 38 -13.54 -7.02 21.99
N PHE A 39 -12.25 -6.92 22.28
CA PHE A 39 -11.35 -6.08 21.47
C PHE A 39 -11.12 -6.72 20.10
N LYS A 40 -11.01 -5.88 19.06
CA LYS A 40 -10.72 -6.33 17.68
C LYS A 40 -9.29 -6.10 17.27
N ILE A 41 -8.74 -4.95 17.65
CA ILE A 41 -7.37 -4.54 17.35
C ILE A 41 -6.72 -4.01 18.62
N CYS A 42 -5.44 -4.35 18.84
CA CYS A 42 -4.57 -3.77 19.85
C CYS A 42 -3.39 -3.07 19.17
N ILE A 43 -3.02 -1.88 19.63
CA ILE A 43 -1.81 -1.17 19.20
C ILE A 43 -0.91 -1.01 20.42
N ASP A 44 0.20 -1.73 20.44
CA ASP A 44 1.18 -1.75 21.53
C ASP A 44 2.34 -0.82 21.19
N TYR A 45 2.35 0.41 21.71
CA TYR A 45 3.34 1.42 21.33
C TYR A 45 4.66 1.26 22.10
N HIS A 46 5.76 1.10 21.37
CA HIS A 46 7.12 1.08 21.88
C HIS A 46 7.98 2.16 21.20
N SER A 47 9.22 2.28 21.66
CA SER A 47 10.29 2.96 20.95
C SER A 47 11.58 2.16 21.14
N HIS A 48 12.45 2.03 20.13
CA HIS A 48 12.54 2.77 18.88
C HIS A 48 12.88 1.85 17.69
N GLY A 49 12.63 2.32 16.46
CA GLY A 49 13.01 1.56 15.26
C GLY A 49 12.45 2.05 13.93
N ASN A 50 11.40 2.87 13.93
CA ASN A 50 10.53 3.12 12.77
C ASN A 50 10.02 1.79 12.18
N LEU A 51 9.52 0.91 13.05
CA LEU A 51 9.01 -0.41 12.71
C LEU A 51 7.52 -0.51 13.04
N LEU A 52 6.79 -1.34 12.32
CA LEU A 52 5.46 -1.79 12.66
C LEU A 52 5.44 -3.32 12.65
N ILE A 53 5.48 -3.88 13.84
CA ILE A 53 5.69 -5.28 14.12
C ILE A 53 4.34 -5.99 14.32
N TYR A 54 4.26 -7.26 13.94
CA TYR A 54 3.10 -8.11 14.21
C TYR A 54 3.52 -9.55 14.54
N PRO A 55 2.61 -10.36 15.12
CA PRO A 55 2.90 -11.76 15.45
C PRO A 55 3.36 -12.62 14.26
N PHE A 56 4.12 -13.70 14.50
CA PHE A 56 4.57 -14.14 15.82
C PHE A 56 5.97 -13.64 16.19
N GLY A 57 6.13 -13.24 17.44
CA GLY A 57 7.41 -12.89 18.04
C GLY A 57 8.23 -14.09 18.50
N TYR A 58 7.59 -15.09 19.12
CA TYR A 58 8.32 -16.25 19.68
C TYR A 58 9.02 -17.10 18.61
N LYS A 59 8.59 -16.98 17.36
CA LYS A 59 9.16 -17.67 16.22
C LYS A 59 8.77 -17.00 14.91
N THR A 60 9.71 -16.92 13.99
CA THR A 60 9.49 -16.42 12.63
C THR A 60 8.59 -17.38 11.84
N LEU A 61 7.28 -17.15 11.90
CA LEU A 61 6.27 -17.89 11.17
C LEU A 61 5.02 -17.04 10.94
N GLU A 62 4.31 -17.37 9.87
CA GLU A 62 3.07 -16.70 9.47
C GLU A 62 1.90 -17.09 10.37
N THR A 63 1.07 -16.11 10.69
CA THR A 63 -0.21 -16.35 11.35
C THR A 63 -1.24 -16.94 10.37
N ASN A 64 -2.31 -17.54 10.91
CA ASN A 64 -3.44 -17.99 10.08
C ASN A 64 -4.13 -16.80 9.39
N ASP A 65 -4.04 -15.61 9.97
CA ASP A 65 -4.59 -14.34 9.46
C ASP A 65 -3.49 -13.44 8.85
N SER A 66 -2.41 -14.03 8.33
CA SER A 66 -1.27 -13.30 7.76
C SER A 66 -1.67 -12.30 6.67
N VAL A 67 -2.70 -12.62 5.87
CA VAL A 67 -3.27 -11.68 4.88
C VAL A 67 -3.78 -10.40 5.55
N ILE A 68 -4.42 -10.50 6.71
CA ILE A 68 -4.91 -9.35 7.49
C ILE A 68 -3.73 -8.55 8.01
N PHE A 69 -2.74 -9.19 8.65
CA PHE A 69 -1.57 -8.50 9.20
C PHE A 69 -0.77 -7.78 8.12
N HIS A 70 -0.51 -8.42 6.98
CA HIS A 70 0.21 -7.81 5.86
C HIS A 70 -0.53 -6.59 5.30
N ASP A 71 -1.84 -6.71 5.04
CA ASP A 71 -2.64 -5.60 4.51
C ASP A 71 -2.79 -4.46 5.53
N PHE A 72 -3.04 -4.77 6.80
CA PHE A 72 -3.17 -3.77 7.86
C PHE A 72 -1.84 -3.05 8.07
N ALA A 73 -0.73 -3.78 8.19
CA ALA A 73 0.59 -3.19 8.35
C ALA A 73 0.96 -2.30 7.16
N TYR A 74 0.69 -2.73 5.93
CA TYR A 74 0.91 -1.93 4.73
C TYR A 74 0.15 -0.59 4.75
N ARG A 75 -1.12 -0.64 5.18
CA ARG A 75 -2.03 0.52 5.24
C ARG A 75 -1.69 1.49 6.37
N ILE A 76 -1.40 0.96 7.55
CA ILE A 76 -1.10 1.76 8.74
C ILE A 76 0.24 2.47 8.58
N SER A 77 1.26 1.77 8.07
CA SER A 77 2.59 2.35 7.82
C SER A 77 2.68 3.23 6.57
N ALA A 78 1.56 3.45 5.85
CA ALA A 78 1.56 4.23 4.62
C ALA A 78 1.90 5.70 4.79
N PHE A 79 1.73 6.21 6.01
CA PHE A 79 1.88 7.62 6.31
C PHE A 79 3.26 7.96 6.90
N ASN A 80 3.92 7.00 7.54
CA ASN A 80 5.21 7.18 8.21
C ASN A 80 6.36 6.39 7.55
N GLY A 81 6.06 5.47 6.65
CA GLY A 81 7.08 4.69 5.94
C GLY A 81 7.78 3.65 6.80
N TYR A 82 7.20 3.26 7.94
CA TYR A 82 7.80 2.26 8.83
C TYR A 82 7.99 0.92 8.10
N SER A 83 9.06 0.21 8.45
CA SER A 83 9.28 -1.17 7.97
C SER A 83 8.33 -2.11 8.72
N THR A 84 7.78 -3.09 8.03
CA THR A 84 6.72 -3.96 8.58
C THR A 84 7.11 -5.43 8.46
N GLY A 85 6.85 -6.22 9.50
CA GLY A 85 7.29 -7.62 9.57
C GLY A 85 7.10 -8.21 10.96
N THR A 86 7.39 -9.50 11.08
CA THR A 86 7.53 -10.16 12.38
C THR A 86 8.82 -9.73 13.10
N PRO A 87 8.92 -9.88 14.43
CA PRO A 87 10.16 -9.61 15.16
C PRO A 87 11.38 -10.31 14.55
N GLY A 88 11.26 -11.58 14.16
CA GLY A 88 12.38 -12.32 13.56
C GLY A 88 12.85 -11.82 12.19
N GLU A 89 12.00 -11.11 11.45
CA GLU A 89 12.36 -10.51 10.15
C GLU A 89 12.99 -9.13 10.31
N LEU A 90 12.54 -8.35 11.29
CA LEU A 90 12.96 -6.96 11.47
C LEU A 90 14.04 -6.78 12.55
N LEU A 91 14.04 -7.64 13.55
CA LEU A 91 14.83 -7.56 14.78
C LEU A 91 15.36 -8.96 15.17
N TYR A 92 14.78 -9.54 16.20
CA TYR A 92 15.07 -10.85 16.77
C TYR A 92 13.76 -11.42 17.35
N ASN A 93 13.68 -12.75 17.49
CA ASN A 93 12.51 -13.40 18.09
C ASN A 93 12.40 -13.05 19.59
N THR A 94 11.19 -12.89 20.09
CA THR A 94 10.86 -12.48 21.47
C THR A 94 9.86 -13.44 22.10
N ASN A 95 10.00 -13.76 23.38
CA ASN A 95 9.15 -14.74 24.05
C ASN A 95 8.27 -14.10 25.13
N GLY A 96 6.96 -14.28 25.01
CA GLY A 96 5.98 -13.86 26.03
C GLY A 96 5.52 -12.41 25.88
N ASP A 97 5.62 -11.84 24.67
CA ASP A 97 5.10 -10.51 24.39
C ASP A 97 3.57 -10.50 24.28
N ILE A 98 3.01 -9.30 24.40
CA ILE A 98 1.56 -9.08 24.41
C ILE A 98 0.93 -9.36 23.05
N ASN A 99 1.63 -9.14 21.93
CA ASN A 99 1.03 -9.29 20.60
C ASN A 99 0.75 -10.76 20.31
N ASP A 100 1.69 -11.63 20.67
CA ASP A 100 1.55 -13.07 20.55
C ASP A 100 0.42 -13.60 21.45
N TRP A 101 0.27 -13.08 22.68
CA TRP A 101 -0.82 -13.47 23.57
C TRP A 101 -2.19 -12.99 23.04
N MET A 102 -2.30 -11.71 22.68
CA MET A 102 -3.52 -11.09 22.15
C MET A 102 -4.06 -11.83 20.92
N TYR A 103 -3.19 -12.29 20.03
CA TYR A 103 -3.60 -13.02 18.82
C TYR A 103 -3.66 -14.53 19.02
N GLY A 104 -2.62 -15.12 19.62
CA GLY A 104 -2.36 -16.56 19.62
C GLY A 104 -3.04 -17.35 20.73
N GLU A 105 -3.46 -16.71 21.84
CA GLU A 105 -4.15 -17.38 22.94
C GLU A 105 -5.62 -16.97 23.01
N SER A 106 -6.48 -17.75 22.34
CA SER A 106 -7.89 -17.38 22.17
C SER A 106 -8.87 -18.17 23.04
N SER A 107 -8.42 -18.73 24.18
CA SER A 107 -9.29 -19.53 25.06
C SER A 107 -10.17 -18.67 25.96
N GLU A 108 -9.66 -17.50 26.39
CA GLU A 108 -10.33 -16.59 27.32
C GLU A 108 -10.85 -15.32 26.63
N HIS A 109 -10.31 -14.97 25.46
CA HIS A 109 -10.78 -13.89 24.58
C HIS A 109 -10.71 -14.32 23.11
N PRO A 110 -11.47 -13.69 22.19
CA PRO A 110 -11.27 -13.88 20.76
C PRO A 110 -9.86 -13.47 20.33
N ALA A 111 -9.36 -14.00 19.20
CA ALA A 111 -8.10 -13.52 18.64
C ALA A 111 -8.20 -12.01 18.31
N ILE A 112 -7.22 -11.24 18.78
CA ILE A 112 -7.13 -9.79 18.59
C ILE A 112 -6.00 -9.52 17.59
N ILE A 113 -6.24 -8.70 16.57
CA ILE A 113 -5.20 -8.26 15.65
C ILE A 113 -4.29 -7.28 16.40
N SER A 114 -3.13 -7.73 16.85
CA SER A 114 -2.20 -6.92 17.64
C SER A 114 -1.01 -6.45 16.81
N LEU A 115 -0.75 -5.14 16.81
CA LEU A 115 0.34 -4.51 16.06
C LEU A 115 1.18 -3.64 17.00
N LEU A 116 2.49 -3.65 16.83
CA LEU A 116 3.45 -2.95 17.69
C LEU A 116 4.27 -1.94 16.88
N PRO A 117 3.98 -0.64 16.97
CA PRO A 117 4.84 0.39 16.41
C PRO A 117 6.07 0.66 17.31
N GLU A 118 7.27 0.56 16.75
CA GLU A 118 8.51 1.04 17.35
C GLU A 118 8.79 2.47 16.87
N VAL A 119 8.43 3.46 17.68
CA VAL A 119 8.40 4.87 17.28
C VAL A 119 9.77 5.52 17.37
N GLY A 120 10.16 6.25 16.32
CA GLY A 120 11.40 7.03 16.26
C GLY A 120 12.58 6.23 15.71
N ASN A 121 13.51 6.94 15.07
CA ASN A 121 14.67 6.33 14.43
C ASN A 121 15.71 5.89 15.48
N SER A 122 16.22 4.65 15.37
CA SER A 122 17.19 4.12 16.34
C SER A 122 18.50 4.90 16.48
N TYR A 123 18.92 5.62 15.44
CA TYR A 123 20.19 6.35 15.44
C TYR A 123 20.02 7.81 15.86
N SER A 124 18.96 8.48 15.40
CA SER A 124 18.76 9.91 15.66
C SER A 124 17.84 10.22 16.84
N ASP A 125 16.85 9.36 17.11
CA ASP A 125 15.88 9.56 18.18
C ASP A 125 16.22 8.68 19.40
N GLY A 126 16.44 7.37 19.18
CA GLY A 126 16.71 6.42 20.26
C GLY A 126 15.62 6.40 21.34
N PHE A 127 15.95 5.99 22.57
CA PHE A 127 15.01 6.03 23.70
C PHE A 127 14.80 7.44 24.28
N TRP A 128 15.69 8.38 23.95
CA TRP A 128 15.73 9.73 24.50
C TRP A 128 15.74 10.79 23.40
N PRO A 129 14.68 10.87 22.57
CA PRO A 129 14.63 11.84 21.50
C PRO A 129 14.67 13.28 22.04
N PRO A 130 15.23 14.24 21.29
CA PRO A 130 15.12 15.66 21.63
C PRO A 130 13.66 16.08 21.84
N THR A 131 13.39 16.99 22.79
CA THR A 131 12.03 17.42 23.12
C THR A 131 11.26 17.94 21.90
N GLU A 132 11.94 18.59 20.95
CA GLU A 132 11.32 19.05 19.70
C GLU A 132 10.80 17.93 18.80
N ARG A 133 11.23 16.67 19.01
CA ARG A 133 10.78 15.50 18.26
C ARG A 133 9.49 14.89 18.80
N ILE A 134 9.07 15.20 20.03
CA ILE A 134 7.86 14.61 20.65
C ILE A 134 6.62 14.82 19.75
N ILE A 135 6.33 16.07 19.38
CA ILE A 135 5.14 16.39 18.58
C ILE A 135 5.22 15.78 17.17
N PRO A 136 6.34 15.90 16.42
CA PRO A 136 6.52 15.19 15.15
C PRO A 136 6.31 13.67 15.22
N LEU A 137 6.88 13.00 16.22
CA LEU A 137 6.74 11.54 16.42
C LEU A 137 5.27 11.15 16.68
N CYS A 138 4.52 11.97 17.43
CA CYS A 138 3.08 11.76 17.57
C CYS A 138 2.35 11.98 16.25
N GLN A 139 2.64 13.08 15.55
CA GLN A 139 1.93 13.48 14.32
C GLN A 139 2.10 12.46 13.19
N GLU A 140 3.27 11.87 13.01
CA GLU A 140 3.50 10.85 11.96
C GLU A 140 2.70 9.56 12.21
N ASN A 141 2.30 9.28 13.46
CA ASN A 141 1.54 8.08 13.83
C ASN A 141 0.01 8.29 13.85
N VAL A 142 -0.48 9.53 13.96
CA VAL A 142 -1.93 9.83 14.00
C VAL A 142 -2.69 9.29 12.78
N PRO A 143 -2.24 9.48 11.52
CA PRO A 143 -2.94 8.93 10.37
C PRO A 143 -3.04 7.40 10.38
N GLY A 144 -1.98 6.71 10.85
CA GLY A 144 -1.98 5.27 11.04
C GLY A 144 -3.02 4.83 12.07
N ASN A 145 -3.12 5.54 13.19
CA ASN A 145 -4.13 5.27 14.22
C ASN A 145 -5.56 5.50 13.71
N LEU A 146 -5.79 6.54 12.90
CA LEU A 146 -7.09 6.73 12.26
C LEU A 146 -7.40 5.56 11.31
N ARG A 147 -6.42 5.09 10.54
CA ARG A 147 -6.58 3.91 9.67
C ARG A 147 -6.91 2.65 10.48
N VAL A 148 -6.32 2.45 11.66
CA VAL A 148 -6.68 1.35 12.56
C VAL A 148 -8.17 1.38 12.91
N LEU A 149 -8.72 2.55 13.25
CA LEU A 149 -10.15 2.68 13.57
C LEU A 149 -11.04 2.33 12.38
N GLU A 150 -10.65 2.71 11.18
CA GLU A 150 -11.39 2.38 9.97
C GLU A 150 -11.37 0.86 9.70
N LEU A 151 -10.19 0.24 9.81
CA LEU A 151 -9.97 -1.21 9.60
C LEU A 151 -10.65 -2.07 10.66
N ALA A 152 -10.76 -1.58 11.90
CA ALA A 152 -11.55 -2.23 12.94
C ALA A 152 -13.04 -2.29 12.57
N GLY A 153 -13.52 -1.33 11.79
CA GLY A 153 -14.89 -1.24 11.33
C GLY A 153 -15.12 -1.83 9.93
N TRP A 154 -15.89 -1.10 9.13
CA TRP A 154 -16.37 -1.54 7.82
C TRP A 154 -15.43 -1.17 6.66
N TYR A 155 -14.13 -0.95 6.82
CA TYR A 155 -13.29 -0.49 5.69
C TYR A 155 -13.39 -1.35 4.41
N ALA A 156 -13.55 -0.68 3.26
CA ALA A 156 -13.53 -1.30 1.93
C ALA A 156 -12.94 -0.36 0.88
N GLU A 157 -12.48 -0.93 -0.23
CA GLU A 157 -11.92 -0.18 -1.35
C GLU A 157 -12.45 -0.71 -2.69
N ALA A 158 -12.47 0.20 -3.67
CA ALA A 158 -12.69 -0.14 -5.06
C ALA A 158 -11.56 0.42 -5.91
N LYS A 159 -11.15 -0.33 -6.93
CA LYS A 159 -10.10 0.02 -7.86
C LYS A 159 -10.62 -0.07 -9.29
N ASP A 160 -10.33 0.97 -10.07
CA ASP A 160 -10.56 0.97 -11.52
C ASP A 160 -9.89 -0.23 -12.20
N ASP A 161 -10.68 -0.92 -13.02
CA ASP A 161 -10.26 -2.05 -13.86
C ASP A 161 -10.64 -1.82 -15.33
N CYS A 162 -10.83 -0.56 -15.72
CA CYS A 162 -11.11 -0.19 -17.09
C CYS A 162 -9.83 0.09 -17.88
N PRO A 163 -9.83 -0.16 -19.19
CA PRO A 163 -8.89 0.49 -20.10
C PRO A 163 -8.89 2.01 -19.92
N MET A 164 -7.80 2.66 -20.31
CA MET A 164 -7.74 4.11 -20.22
C MET A 164 -8.70 4.81 -21.20
N TYR A 165 -8.93 4.19 -22.36
CA TYR A 165 -9.79 4.74 -23.41
C TYR A 165 -11.23 4.26 -23.27
N LEU A 166 -12.15 5.23 -23.28
CA LEU A 166 -13.58 5.04 -23.43
C LEU A 166 -13.94 5.27 -24.91
N SER A 167 -13.78 4.21 -25.71
CA SER A 167 -13.91 4.29 -27.18
C SER A 167 -15.33 4.06 -27.70
N ARG A 168 -16.30 4.00 -26.79
CA ARG A 168 -17.71 3.82 -27.12
C ARG A 168 -18.51 4.89 -26.40
N GLN A 169 -19.55 5.39 -27.06
CA GLN A 169 -20.46 6.38 -26.50
C GLN A 169 -21.13 5.88 -25.22
N GLU A 170 -21.40 4.57 -25.15
CA GLU A 170 -21.96 3.88 -23.99
C GLU A 170 -21.18 2.60 -23.72
N GLY A 171 -21.12 2.21 -22.45
CA GLY A 171 -20.41 1.02 -22.03
C GLY A 171 -20.53 0.78 -20.53
N TYR A 172 -19.56 0.05 -19.99
CA TYR A 172 -19.50 -0.30 -18.57
C TYR A 172 -18.13 0.06 -18.01
N LEU A 173 -18.12 0.78 -16.90
CA LEU A 173 -16.94 1.02 -16.09
C LEU A 173 -16.77 -0.16 -15.13
N ASN A 174 -15.84 -1.06 -15.45
CA ASN A 174 -15.41 -2.16 -14.59
C ASN A 174 -14.53 -1.69 -13.44
N TYR A 175 -14.71 -2.32 -12.28
CA TYR A 175 -13.88 -2.12 -11.10
C TYR A 175 -13.78 -3.40 -10.29
N LEU A 176 -12.79 -3.44 -9.41
CA LEU A 176 -12.61 -4.48 -8.40
C LEU A 176 -12.97 -3.88 -7.04
N PHE A 177 -13.85 -4.52 -6.30
CA PHE A 177 -14.23 -4.16 -4.93
C PHE A 177 -13.73 -5.23 -3.96
N VAL A 178 -13.15 -4.79 -2.84
CA VAL A 178 -12.65 -5.66 -1.77
C VAL A 178 -12.98 -5.04 -0.41
N ARG A 179 -13.54 -5.83 0.50
CA ARG A 179 -13.69 -5.47 1.92
C ARG A 179 -12.47 -5.94 2.71
N GLN A 180 -11.81 -5.04 3.42
CA GLN A 180 -10.68 -5.37 4.30
C GLN A 180 -11.04 -5.26 5.79
N GLY A 181 -12.00 -4.43 6.16
CA GLY A 181 -12.39 -4.20 7.55
C GLY A 181 -12.88 -5.45 8.27
N LEU A 182 -12.73 -5.47 9.59
CA LEU A 182 -13.06 -6.62 10.44
C LEU A 182 -14.58 -6.82 10.63
N GLU A 183 -15.40 -5.77 10.49
CA GLU A 183 -16.84 -5.87 10.75
C GLU A 183 -17.62 -6.54 9.62
N ASN A 184 -18.28 -7.66 9.94
CA ASN A 184 -18.90 -8.58 8.97
C ASN A 184 -20.30 -8.16 8.49
N ASN A 185 -20.97 -7.25 9.19
CA ASN A 185 -22.35 -6.83 8.91
C ASN A 185 -22.46 -5.52 8.10
N GLY A 186 -21.47 -5.24 7.26
CA GLY A 186 -21.36 -3.99 6.49
C GLY A 186 -22.22 -3.95 5.23
N THR A 187 -22.73 -2.75 4.90
CA THR A 187 -23.33 -2.47 3.60
C THR A 187 -22.52 -1.39 2.90
N TYR A 188 -22.12 -1.66 1.66
CA TYR A 188 -21.23 -0.81 0.88
C TYR A 188 -21.90 -0.37 -0.39
N THR A 189 -21.67 0.87 -0.81
CA THR A 189 -22.13 1.36 -2.10
C THR A 189 -20.94 1.87 -2.91
N VAL A 190 -20.78 1.33 -4.12
CA VAL A 190 -19.77 1.76 -5.08
C VAL A 190 -20.43 2.55 -6.20
N GLY A 191 -19.88 3.72 -6.51
CA GLY A 191 -20.41 4.62 -7.53
C GLY A 191 -19.33 5.32 -8.34
N PHE A 192 -19.73 5.85 -9.50
CA PHE A 192 -18.90 6.75 -10.30
C PHE A 192 -19.56 8.11 -10.44
N SER A 193 -18.75 9.16 -10.48
CA SER A 193 -19.14 10.50 -10.92
C SER A 193 -18.04 11.13 -11.76
N GLU A 194 -18.31 12.30 -12.36
CA GLU A 194 -17.33 13.06 -13.11
C GLU A 194 -16.85 14.27 -12.30
N ALA A 195 -15.53 14.50 -12.26
CA ALA A 195 -14.92 15.69 -11.67
C ALA A 195 -14.69 16.77 -12.75
N GLY A 196 -15.60 17.73 -12.84
CA GLY A 196 -15.36 18.98 -13.59
C GLY A 196 -16.19 19.23 -14.84
N GLY A 197 -17.21 18.40 -15.11
CA GLY A 197 -18.14 18.57 -16.22
C GLY A 197 -19.34 17.63 -16.10
N SER A 198 -20.34 17.84 -16.96
CA SER A 198 -21.46 16.90 -17.16
C SER A 198 -21.38 16.34 -18.57
N VAL A 199 -20.21 15.77 -18.91
CA VAL A 199 -20.00 15.08 -20.19
C VAL A 199 -20.28 13.59 -20.11
N MET A 200 -20.52 13.07 -18.90
CA MET A 200 -20.90 11.68 -18.67
C MET A 200 -22.13 11.53 -17.77
N GLU A 201 -22.96 10.54 -18.12
CA GLU A 201 -24.01 9.97 -17.30
C GLU A 201 -23.57 8.59 -16.80
N PHE A 202 -23.99 8.23 -15.59
CA PHE A 202 -23.65 6.96 -14.95
C PHE A 202 -24.91 6.20 -14.55
N GLY A 203 -24.82 4.88 -14.56
CA GLY A 203 -25.84 3.99 -14.03
C GLY A 203 -25.95 4.09 -12.51
N THR A 204 -26.92 3.38 -11.96
CA THR A 204 -27.11 3.32 -10.50
C THR A 204 -25.87 2.74 -9.80
N PRO A 205 -25.43 3.32 -8.67
CA PRO A 205 -24.42 2.72 -7.82
C PRO A 205 -24.75 1.28 -7.44
N LYS A 206 -23.73 0.45 -7.22
CA LYS A 206 -23.88 -0.95 -6.81
C LYS A 206 -23.76 -1.08 -5.29
N THR A 207 -24.63 -1.88 -4.70
CA THR A 207 -24.64 -2.14 -3.26
C THR A 207 -24.21 -3.57 -2.95
N TYR A 208 -23.33 -3.72 -1.95
CA TYR A 208 -22.83 -5.00 -1.46
C TYR A 208 -23.20 -5.14 0.01
N ILE A 209 -23.88 -6.23 0.37
CA ILE A 209 -24.33 -6.50 1.73
C ILE A 209 -23.53 -7.68 2.27
N ASN A 210 -22.86 -7.48 3.40
CA ASN A 210 -22.03 -8.47 4.09
C ASN A 210 -21.05 -9.22 3.16
N PRO A 211 -20.27 -8.52 2.30
CA PRO A 211 -19.29 -9.18 1.45
C PRO A 211 -18.22 -9.90 2.29
N VAL A 212 -17.74 -11.05 1.79
CA VAL A 212 -16.69 -11.85 2.45
C VAL A 212 -15.39 -11.03 2.53
N GLN A 213 -14.66 -11.11 3.65
CA GLN A 213 -13.37 -10.40 3.79
C GLN A 213 -12.39 -10.85 2.72
N TYR A 214 -11.67 -9.91 2.13
CA TYR A 214 -10.63 -10.16 1.14
C TYR A 214 -11.10 -10.92 -0.13
N ASP A 215 -12.40 -11.15 -0.30
CA ASP A 215 -12.94 -11.63 -1.56
C ASP A 215 -12.93 -10.47 -2.58
N THR A 216 -12.47 -10.76 -3.79
CA THR A 216 -12.36 -9.77 -4.85
C THR A 216 -13.56 -9.86 -5.76
N ILE A 217 -14.46 -8.88 -5.63
CA ILE A 217 -15.66 -8.79 -6.45
C ILE A 217 -15.37 -7.91 -7.65
N ARG A 218 -15.43 -8.48 -8.86
CA ARG A 218 -15.38 -7.73 -10.11
C ARG A 218 -16.80 -7.40 -10.57
N ASP A 219 -17.12 -6.12 -10.66
CA ASP A 219 -18.42 -5.65 -11.14
C ASP A 219 -18.24 -4.41 -12.03
N SER A 220 -19.35 -3.84 -12.49
CA SER A 220 -19.35 -2.71 -13.39
C SER A 220 -20.58 -1.81 -13.21
N ILE A 221 -20.41 -0.54 -13.58
CA ILE A 221 -21.49 0.45 -13.64
C ILE A 221 -21.56 0.98 -15.08
N TRP A 222 -22.77 1.00 -15.63
CA TRP A 222 -23.01 1.52 -16.97
C TRP A 222 -22.65 3.01 -17.06
N TYR A 223 -22.20 3.47 -18.22
CA TYR A 223 -21.94 4.88 -18.49
C TYR A 223 -22.42 5.29 -19.89
N ARG A 224 -22.62 6.59 -20.08
CA ARG A 224 -22.89 7.24 -21.37
C ARG A 224 -22.22 8.60 -21.48
N ILE A 225 -21.71 8.94 -22.66
CA ILE A 225 -21.11 10.25 -22.97
C ILE A 225 -22.16 11.18 -23.59
N VAL A 226 -22.32 12.40 -23.05
CA VAL A 226 -23.40 13.35 -23.36
C VAL A 226 -22.88 14.80 -23.40
N PRO A 227 -23.32 15.71 -24.30
CA PRO A 227 -23.82 15.50 -25.65
C PRO A 227 -22.86 16.12 -26.69
N ASN A 228 -22.04 15.31 -27.35
CA ASN A 228 -21.55 15.49 -28.73
C ASN A 228 -20.72 14.23 -29.02
N PRO A 229 -21.03 13.38 -30.03
CA PRO A 229 -20.30 12.15 -30.33
C PRO A 229 -18.91 12.41 -30.95
N GLU A 230 -18.32 13.57 -30.71
CA GLU A 230 -16.93 13.77 -31.05
C GLU A 230 -16.10 13.01 -30.01
N PHE A 231 -15.22 12.15 -30.50
CA PHE A 231 -14.20 11.44 -29.72
C PHE A 231 -12.86 12.16 -29.91
N PRO A 232 -12.70 13.42 -29.45
CA PRO A 232 -11.54 14.25 -29.78
C PRO A 232 -10.27 13.82 -29.02
N ASN A 233 -10.27 12.61 -28.42
CA ASN A 233 -9.29 12.18 -27.44
C ASN A 233 -9.24 13.15 -26.24
N GLN A 234 -10.37 13.40 -25.61
CA GLN A 234 -10.44 14.33 -24.47
C GLN A 234 -10.19 13.59 -23.15
N PRO A 235 -9.28 14.07 -22.28
CA PRO A 235 -9.15 13.54 -20.93
C PRO A 235 -10.40 13.90 -20.10
N VAL A 236 -10.90 12.93 -19.36
CA VAL A 236 -11.97 13.08 -18.37
C VAL A 236 -11.49 12.56 -17.02
N LYS A 237 -11.88 13.24 -15.94
CA LYS A 237 -11.61 12.81 -14.57
C LYS A 237 -12.88 12.20 -13.99
N LEU A 238 -12.79 10.94 -13.61
CA LEU A 238 -13.85 10.22 -12.92
C LEU A 238 -13.51 10.14 -11.44
N VAL A 239 -14.53 10.11 -10.59
CA VAL A 239 -14.40 9.85 -9.16
C VAL A 239 -15.07 8.52 -8.89
N LEU A 240 -14.28 7.53 -8.47
CA LEU A 240 -14.78 6.26 -7.96
C LEU A 240 -14.98 6.40 -6.47
N THR A 241 -16.20 6.20 -6.01
CA THR A 241 -16.57 6.32 -4.59
C THR A 241 -16.90 4.96 -4.01
N VAL A 242 -16.42 4.70 -2.80
CA VAL A 242 -16.90 3.63 -1.91
C VAL A 242 -17.46 4.27 -0.65
N ASP A 243 -18.73 4.05 -0.38
CA ASP A 243 -19.43 4.53 0.81
C ASP A 243 -19.82 3.33 1.68
N ASP A 244 -19.44 3.36 2.96
CA ASP A 244 -19.76 2.31 3.96
C ASP A 244 -20.96 2.67 4.86
N GLY A 245 -21.70 3.72 4.52
CA GLY A 245 -22.79 4.30 5.31
C GLY A 245 -22.37 5.36 6.33
N TYR A 246 -21.07 5.45 6.64
CA TYR A 246 -20.51 6.41 7.60
C TYR A 246 -19.44 7.29 6.97
N ILE A 247 -18.54 6.70 6.19
CA ILE A 247 -17.43 7.34 5.51
C ILE A 247 -17.49 7.02 4.02
N SER A 248 -17.43 8.09 3.22
CA SER A 248 -17.25 8.03 1.78
C SER A 248 -15.77 8.20 1.44
N ARG A 249 -15.20 7.21 0.75
CA ARG A 249 -13.83 7.24 0.22
C ARG A 249 -13.85 7.39 -1.27
N THR A 250 -12.93 8.17 -1.81
CA THR A 250 -12.87 8.44 -3.25
C THR A 250 -11.48 8.22 -3.81
N ASP A 251 -11.43 7.69 -5.04
CA ASP A 251 -10.26 7.68 -5.90
C ASP A 251 -10.57 8.49 -7.17
N THR A 252 -9.61 9.31 -7.62
CA THR A 252 -9.74 10.08 -8.85
C THR A 252 -9.04 9.36 -9.98
N ILE A 253 -9.81 8.95 -10.99
CA ILE A 253 -9.34 8.16 -12.12
C ILE A 253 -9.33 9.05 -13.37
N GLN A 254 -8.25 9.00 -14.13
CA GLN A 254 -8.18 9.68 -15.42
C GLN A 254 -8.47 8.70 -16.56
N LYS A 255 -9.42 9.06 -17.43
CA LYS A 255 -9.78 8.33 -18.66
C LYS A 255 -9.69 9.26 -19.86
N ILE A 256 -9.73 8.68 -21.06
CA ILE A 256 -9.75 9.42 -22.33
C ILE A 256 -11.00 9.01 -23.10
N ILE A 257 -11.86 9.98 -23.44
CA ILE A 257 -12.96 9.77 -24.38
C ILE A 257 -12.38 9.84 -25.79
N GLY A 258 -12.21 8.68 -26.43
CA GLY A 258 -11.39 8.58 -27.62
C GLY A 258 -11.12 7.14 -28.07
N ALA A 259 -10.53 7.01 -29.24
CA ALA A 259 -9.90 5.77 -29.67
C ALA A 259 -8.43 5.76 -29.23
N PRO A 260 -7.83 4.60 -28.96
CA PRO A 260 -6.40 4.51 -28.69
C PRO A 260 -5.62 5.19 -29.82
N LEU A 261 -4.74 6.12 -29.46
CA LEU A 261 -3.81 6.71 -30.42
C LEU A 261 -2.79 5.63 -30.83
N THR A 262 -2.30 5.71 -32.07
CA THR A 262 -1.16 4.89 -32.50
C THR A 262 0.01 5.19 -31.57
N ALA A 263 0.55 4.15 -30.93
CA ALA A 263 1.70 4.31 -30.04
C ALA A 263 2.89 4.89 -30.82
N ILE A 264 3.47 5.99 -30.33
CA ILE A 264 4.69 6.59 -30.89
C ILE A 264 5.88 5.64 -30.65
N LEU A 265 5.86 4.94 -29.52
CA LEU A 265 6.80 3.88 -29.16
C LEU A 265 6.04 2.75 -28.48
N ASN A 266 6.32 1.51 -28.89
CA ASN A 266 5.93 0.30 -28.20
C ASN A 266 7.18 -0.58 -28.06
N ASP A 267 7.54 -0.91 -26.82
CA ASP A 267 8.75 -1.68 -26.50
C ASP A 267 8.37 -2.76 -25.48
N ASP A 268 8.75 -4.00 -25.76
CA ASP A 268 8.57 -5.12 -24.84
C ASP A 268 9.69 -5.21 -23.80
N CYS A 269 10.70 -4.34 -23.91
CA CYS A 269 11.88 -4.26 -23.07
C CYS A 269 12.70 -5.57 -23.09
N SER A 270 12.70 -6.25 -24.24
CA SER A 270 13.49 -7.47 -24.47
C SER A 270 14.98 -7.23 -24.68
N ASN A 271 15.38 -5.97 -24.89
CA ASN A 271 16.74 -5.53 -25.20
C ASN A 271 16.90 -4.03 -24.92
N MET A 272 18.12 -3.51 -25.02
CA MET A 272 18.44 -2.10 -24.78
C MET A 272 18.42 -1.24 -26.07
N ASN A 273 17.87 -1.71 -27.20
CA ASN A 273 18.04 -1.01 -28.49
C ASN A 273 17.43 0.40 -28.52
N ASN A 274 16.36 0.63 -27.75
CA ASN A 274 15.73 1.95 -27.62
C ASN A 274 16.24 2.73 -26.39
N TRP A 275 17.19 2.17 -25.64
CA TRP A 275 17.55 2.68 -24.32
C TRP A 275 19.06 2.84 -24.15
N THR A 276 19.47 3.98 -23.63
CA THR A 276 20.86 4.27 -23.26
C THR A 276 20.97 4.29 -21.74
N SER A 277 21.81 3.43 -21.17
CA SER A 277 22.14 3.48 -19.75
C SER A 277 23.51 2.89 -19.46
N PRO A 278 24.28 3.47 -18.53
CA PRO A 278 25.48 2.83 -18.01
C PRO A 278 25.17 1.77 -16.93
N ASN A 279 23.96 1.78 -16.34
CA ASN A 279 23.66 1.07 -15.10
C ASN A 279 22.44 0.15 -15.17
N TRP A 280 21.51 0.42 -16.08
CA TRP A 280 20.35 -0.45 -16.33
C TRP A 280 20.67 -1.46 -17.43
N ASN A 281 20.10 -2.66 -17.30
CA ASN A 281 20.26 -3.71 -18.31
C ASN A 281 19.06 -4.68 -18.26
N THR A 282 19.00 -5.59 -19.23
CA THR A 282 17.98 -6.65 -19.25
C THR A 282 18.22 -7.70 -18.16
N THR A 283 17.14 -8.24 -17.60
CA THR A 283 17.16 -9.38 -16.68
C THR A 283 16.15 -10.45 -17.10
N THR A 284 16.49 -11.72 -16.86
CA THR A 284 15.59 -12.87 -17.04
C THR A 284 14.94 -13.32 -15.72
N PHE A 285 15.34 -12.76 -14.57
CA PHE A 285 14.81 -13.19 -13.27
C PHE A 285 13.34 -12.82 -13.11
N TYR A 286 12.96 -11.65 -13.60
CA TYR A 286 11.61 -11.12 -13.53
C TYR A 286 11.28 -10.42 -14.84
N ALA A 287 10.12 -10.70 -15.41
CA ALA A 287 9.62 -10.03 -16.60
C ALA A 287 8.09 -10.02 -16.62
N HIS A 288 7.49 -8.95 -17.13
CA HIS A 288 6.05 -8.90 -17.42
C HIS A 288 5.77 -9.49 -18.81
N SER A 289 6.49 -8.97 -19.82
CA SER A 289 6.53 -9.52 -21.17
C SER A 289 7.67 -10.54 -21.29
N PRO A 290 7.49 -11.69 -21.95
CA PRO A 290 8.57 -12.67 -22.11
C PRO A 290 9.62 -12.20 -23.14
N ALA A 291 10.92 -12.47 -22.98
CA ALA A 291 11.59 -13.25 -21.92
C ALA A 291 12.36 -12.41 -20.88
N THR A 292 12.44 -11.08 -21.05
CA THR A 292 13.21 -10.20 -20.15
C THR A 292 12.47 -8.91 -19.84
N SER A 293 12.91 -8.21 -18.80
CA SER A 293 12.59 -6.80 -18.55
C SER A 293 13.88 -5.98 -18.37
N ILE A 294 13.79 -4.65 -18.44
CA ILE A 294 14.92 -3.76 -18.15
C ILE A 294 14.84 -3.33 -16.69
N THR A 295 15.97 -3.40 -15.99
CA THR A 295 16.07 -3.08 -14.55
C THR A 295 17.39 -2.39 -14.24
N ASP A 296 17.40 -1.57 -13.20
CA ASP A 296 18.62 -1.02 -12.63
C ASP A 296 19.43 -2.07 -11.88
N SER A 297 18.83 -3.22 -11.54
CA SER A 297 19.38 -4.26 -10.66
C SER A 297 19.37 -5.63 -11.33
N PRO A 298 20.11 -5.82 -12.45
CA PRO A 298 20.04 -7.06 -13.23
C PRO A 298 20.59 -8.27 -12.48
N VAL A 299 21.47 -8.04 -11.50
CA VAL A 299 22.05 -9.07 -10.63
C VAL A 299 22.13 -8.53 -9.19
N GLY A 300 21.28 -9.07 -8.31
CA GLY A 300 21.26 -8.71 -6.89
C GLY A 300 20.81 -7.26 -6.62
N ASN A 301 20.96 -6.82 -5.37
CA ASN A 301 20.51 -5.48 -4.93
C ASN A 301 21.56 -4.40 -5.27
N TYR A 302 21.09 -3.17 -5.55
CA TYR A 302 21.97 -2.01 -5.65
C TYR A 302 22.57 -1.60 -4.28
N PRO A 303 23.75 -0.95 -4.25
CA PRO A 303 24.30 -0.37 -3.02
C PRO A 303 23.48 0.81 -2.49
N SER A 304 23.58 1.09 -1.19
CA SER A 304 22.97 2.29 -0.58
C SER A 304 23.46 3.59 -1.23
N ASN A 305 22.61 4.63 -1.23
CA ASN A 305 22.90 5.96 -1.78
C ASN A 305 23.26 5.96 -3.28
N THR A 306 22.68 5.03 -4.03
CA THR A 306 22.90 4.91 -5.47
C THR A 306 21.84 5.68 -6.25
N ASN A 307 22.26 6.38 -7.31
CA ASN A 307 21.35 6.98 -8.29
C ASN A 307 21.67 6.39 -9.68
N ARG A 308 20.66 5.82 -10.34
CA ARG A 308 20.79 5.18 -11.67
C ARG A 308 19.67 5.71 -12.56
N SER A 309 20.02 6.00 -13.81
CA SER A 309 19.06 6.44 -14.84
C SER A 309 19.16 5.59 -16.09
N ILE A 310 18.10 5.64 -16.87
CA ILE A 310 17.98 5.05 -18.21
C ILE A 310 17.19 6.02 -19.06
N ASP A 311 17.71 6.33 -20.24
CA ASP A 311 17.14 7.31 -21.14
C ASP A 311 16.73 6.64 -22.46
N LEU A 312 15.71 7.16 -23.13
CA LEU A 312 15.44 6.77 -24.51
C LEU A 312 16.60 7.22 -25.40
N THR A 313 17.07 6.33 -26.26
CA THR A 313 18.18 6.61 -27.19
C THR A 313 17.80 7.65 -28.23
N ASN A 314 16.54 7.63 -28.68
CA ASN A 314 16.00 8.57 -29.67
C ASN A 314 14.90 9.42 -29.04
N GLU A 315 14.84 10.69 -29.45
CA GLU A 315 13.74 11.59 -29.08
C GLU A 315 12.40 11.12 -29.65
N LEU A 316 11.34 11.36 -28.89
CA LEU A 316 9.96 11.10 -29.35
C LEU A 316 9.39 12.38 -29.96
N ILE A 317 8.92 12.30 -31.20
CA ILE A 317 8.27 13.42 -31.86
C ILE A 317 6.78 13.44 -31.51
N VAL A 318 6.38 14.41 -30.70
CA VAL A 318 4.98 14.68 -30.36
C VAL A 318 4.54 15.96 -31.06
N ASP A 319 3.74 15.85 -32.12
CA ASP A 319 3.15 17.02 -32.77
C ASP A 319 1.89 17.48 -32.01
N PRO A 320 1.92 18.65 -31.36
CA PRO A 320 0.80 19.14 -30.55
C PRO A 320 -0.45 19.48 -31.39
N ASN A 321 -0.31 19.66 -32.70
CA ASN A 321 -1.44 19.96 -33.58
C ASN A 321 -2.26 18.72 -33.92
N THR A 322 -1.64 17.54 -33.89
CA THR A 322 -2.28 16.25 -34.18
C THR A 322 -2.47 15.40 -32.92
N ASN A 323 -1.66 15.62 -31.88
CA ASN A 323 -1.72 14.92 -30.60
C ASN A 323 -1.74 15.95 -29.45
N PRO A 324 -2.92 16.34 -28.95
CA PRO A 324 -3.03 17.38 -27.92
C PRO A 324 -2.43 16.99 -26.55
N PHE A 325 -2.07 15.72 -26.37
CA PHE A 325 -1.37 15.21 -25.18
C PHE A 325 -0.57 13.95 -25.55
N ALA A 326 0.46 13.65 -24.75
CA ALA A 326 1.23 12.41 -24.81
C ALA A 326 1.02 11.60 -23.53
N MET A 327 1.12 10.29 -23.63
CA MET A 327 0.90 9.37 -22.53
C MET A 327 1.96 8.27 -22.54
N LEU A 328 2.48 7.95 -21.35
CA LEU A 328 3.30 6.78 -21.11
C LEU A 328 2.53 5.80 -20.23
N SER A 329 2.46 4.55 -20.66
CA SER A 329 1.97 3.43 -19.85
C SER A 329 3.03 2.34 -19.85
N PHE A 330 3.32 1.79 -18.67
CA PHE A 330 4.34 0.76 -18.49
C PHE A 330 3.99 -0.14 -17.32
N TRP A 331 4.49 -1.36 -17.36
CA TRP A 331 4.47 -2.29 -16.23
C TRP A 331 5.76 -2.13 -15.43
N THR A 332 5.64 -2.12 -14.11
CA THR A 332 6.79 -2.04 -13.20
C THR A 332 6.66 -3.04 -12.07
N ARG A 333 7.80 -3.48 -11.57
CA ARG A 333 7.94 -4.26 -10.35
C ARG A 333 9.13 -3.70 -9.61
N SER A 334 8.96 -3.43 -8.32
CA SER A 334 10.04 -2.92 -7.47
C SER A 334 10.06 -3.65 -6.13
N TYR A 335 11.25 -3.70 -5.54
CA TYR A 335 11.46 -4.05 -4.15
C TYR A 335 12.38 -2.96 -3.58
N ILE A 336 11.78 -1.93 -3.01
CA ILE A 336 12.42 -0.66 -2.67
C ILE A 336 12.13 -0.30 -1.22
N GLN A 337 13.06 0.38 -0.56
CA GLN A 337 12.86 0.85 0.81
C GLN A 337 11.80 1.96 0.84
N ARG A 338 10.69 1.72 1.54
CA ARG A 338 9.58 2.68 1.63
C ARG A 338 10.05 4.02 2.17
N GLY A 339 9.67 5.10 1.48
CA GLY A 339 10.01 6.47 1.88
C GLY A 339 11.48 6.86 1.71
N ARG A 340 12.34 5.97 1.18
CA ARG A 340 13.77 6.23 0.95
C ARG A 340 14.13 6.06 -0.52
N ASP A 341 13.78 4.92 -1.09
CA ASP A 341 14.01 4.59 -2.48
C ASP A 341 12.76 4.94 -3.29
N TYR A 342 12.97 5.44 -4.51
CA TYR A 342 11.89 5.79 -5.42
C TYR A 342 12.40 5.77 -6.86
N VAL A 343 11.46 5.64 -7.80
CA VAL A 343 11.72 5.75 -9.24
C VAL A 343 10.88 6.89 -9.76
N VAL A 344 11.51 7.80 -10.50
CA VAL A 344 10.82 8.92 -11.17
C VAL A 344 10.89 8.69 -12.66
N VAL A 345 9.75 8.84 -13.33
CA VAL A 345 9.73 9.04 -14.77
C VAL A 345 9.77 10.54 -15.02
N ALA A 346 10.71 10.99 -15.85
CA ALA A 346 10.84 12.38 -16.21
C ALA A 346 10.85 12.54 -17.74
N ALA A 347 10.52 13.74 -18.21
CA ALA A 347 10.64 14.12 -19.61
C ALA A 347 11.54 15.35 -19.76
N SER A 348 12.26 15.42 -20.88
CA SER A 348 13.03 16.59 -21.30
C SER A 348 12.47 17.10 -22.62
N VAL A 349 12.42 18.43 -22.76
CA VAL A 349 12.01 19.14 -23.98
C VAL A 349 13.14 20.00 -24.56
N ASP A 350 14.35 19.84 -24.03
CA ASP A 350 15.55 20.62 -24.33
C ASP A 350 16.78 19.72 -24.52
N ASN A 351 16.56 18.57 -25.18
CA ASN A 351 17.58 17.58 -25.54
C ASN A 351 18.38 17.05 -24.33
N GLY A 352 17.69 16.79 -23.22
CA GLY A 352 18.26 16.20 -22.01
C GLY A 352 18.98 17.22 -21.11
N THR A 353 18.88 18.52 -21.38
CA THR A 353 19.51 19.56 -20.56
C THR A 353 18.79 19.70 -19.20
N THR A 354 17.46 19.69 -19.22
CA THR A 354 16.61 19.69 -18.02
C THR A 354 15.57 18.58 -18.10
N TRP A 355 15.25 18.02 -16.93
CA TRP A 355 14.30 16.92 -16.78
C TRP A 355 13.19 17.32 -15.82
N GLN A 356 11.95 17.17 -16.27
CA GLN A 356 10.76 17.45 -15.48
C GLN A 356 10.11 16.13 -15.05
N PRO A 357 9.98 15.86 -13.74
CA PRO A 357 9.22 14.71 -13.25
C PRO A 357 7.79 14.71 -13.79
N LEU A 358 7.38 13.59 -14.38
CA LEU A 358 6.01 13.36 -14.81
C LEU A 358 5.20 12.82 -13.64
N LYS A 359 3.96 13.31 -13.49
CA LYS A 359 3.05 12.79 -12.47
C LYS A 359 2.48 11.45 -12.92
N GLY A 360 2.62 10.41 -12.11
CA GLY A 360 2.06 9.09 -12.38
C GLY A 360 1.50 8.42 -11.13
N LYS A 361 0.79 7.30 -11.31
CA LYS A 361 0.24 6.50 -10.20
C LYS A 361 1.34 5.90 -9.30
N HIS A 362 2.56 5.77 -9.84
CA HIS A 362 3.68 5.06 -9.23
C HIS A 362 5.03 5.81 -9.37
N THR A 363 5.01 7.09 -9.76
CA THR A 363 6.21 7.90 -10.08
C THR A 363 6.04 9.36 -9.70
#